data_AF-A0A8C3SRZ3-F1
#
_entry.id   AF-A0A8C3SRZ3-F1
#
_cell.length_a   1.000
_cell.length_b   1.000
_cell.length_c   1.000
_cell.angle_alpha   90.00
_cell.angle_beta   90.00
_cell.angle_gamma   90.00
#
_symmetry.space_group_name_H-M   'P 1'
#
loop_
_entity.id
_entity.type
_entity.pdbx_description
1 polymer ?
#
loop_
_entity_poly.entity_id
_entity_poly.type
_entity_poly.pdbx_seq_one_letter_code
_entity_poly.pdbx_strand_id
1 'polypeptide(L)'
;MAVGGPEGLSGGSRGGGLPRGAVGGQLWAAAAGPSPLSPPQGEQSWSVLEQLALDPSPDLAASSVQQRLDEEKERIRREIRKELKIKEGAENLRRATTDRRNLASVESVLRGSDRKLRQLHSRLQHLDAHIMVKEPEESGDAPQSPNSLSRSAANKHRLAGLEKQLNIELKVKQGAENMIQMYANGSTKDRKLLQTAQQMLQDSKTKINIIRMQIRRAAQADVLL
;
A
#
# COMPACT_ATOMS: atom_id res chain seq x y z
N MET A 1 27.64 25.87 -63.06
CA MET A 1 26.60 26.77 -62.49
C MET A 1 26.00 26.01 -61.30
N ALA A 2 25.94 26.46 -60.06
CA ALA A 2 26.29 27.71 -59.40
C ALA A 2 26.49 27.37 -57.89
N VAL A 3 27.42 28.09 -57.23
CA VAL A 3 27.48 28.57 -55.82
C VAL A 3 26.40 28.10 -54.82
N GLY A 4 26.61 27.87 -53.52
CA GLY A 4 27.62 28.29 -52.53
C GLY A 4 26.96 28.14 -51.13
N GLY A 5 27.75 27.92 -50.06
CA GLY A 5 27.30 27.83 -48.64
C GLY A 5 26.91 29.20 -48.04
N PRO A 6 27.02 29.47 -46.71
CA PRO A 6 27.45 28.62 -45.58
C PRO A 6 26.65 28.81 -44.25
N GLU A 7 27.20 28.24 -43.18
CA GLU A 7 26.85 28.26 -41.75
C GLU A 7 26.89 29.64 -41.02
N GLY A 8 26.41 29.65 -39.76
CA GLY A 8 26.78 30.60 -38.69
C GLY A 8 25.58 31.05 -37.83
N LEU A 9 25.31 30.44 -36.67
CA LEU A 9 25.85 30.70 -35.31
C LEU A 9 25.44 32.04 -34.66
N SER A 10 24.98 31.94 -33.39
CA SER A 10 25.30 32.81 -32.23
C SER A 10 24.14 33.56 -31.53
N GLY A 11 24.09 33.36 -30.21
CA GLY A 11 23.60 34.30 -29.18
C GLY A 11 22.24 33.93 -28.57
N GLY A 12 22.01 33.80 -27.25
CA GLY A 12 22.81 34.04 -26.05
C GLY A 12 21.89 34.52 -24.90
N SER A 13 22.20 34.18 -23.64
CA SER A 13 21.76 34.81 -22.37
C SER A 13 20.30 34.57 -21.90
N ARG A 14 19.90 34.45 -20.61
CA ARG A 14 20.44 34.64 -19.23
C ARG A 14 19.46 33.92 -18.26
N GLY A 15 19.87 33.26 -17.17
CA GLY A 15 20.02 33.82 -15.80
C GLY A 15 18.75 34.55 -15.32
N GLY A 16 17.96 34.11 -14.33
CA GLY A 16 18.26 33.80 -12.93
C GLY A 16 17.49 34.78 -12.03
N GLY A 17 16.88 34.35 -10.91
CA GLY A 17 16.39 35.28 -9.87
C GLY A 17 15.15 34.86 -9.06
N LEU A 18 15.39 34.26 -7.90
CA LEU A 18 14.52 34.32 -6.72
C LEU A 18 15.13 35.34 -5.75
N PRO A 19 14.31 36.07 -4.97
CA PRO A 19 14.60 36.30 -3.55
C PRO A 19 13.36 36.02 -2.66
N ARG A 20 13.48 35.33 -1.51
CA ARG A 20 13.77 35.86 -0.14
C ARG A 20 12.82 37.04 0.21
N GLY A 21 12.04 37.07 1.28
CA GLY A 21 12.00 36.36 2.55
C GLY A 21 11.75 37.40 3.67
N ALA A 22 11.10 36.98 4.78
CA ALA A 22 11.18 37.60 6.12
C ALA A 22 10.58 39.04 6.24
N VAL A 23 10.08 39.59 7.36
CA VAL A 23 10.03 39.30 8.80
C VAL A 23 9.19 40.41 9.46
N GLY A 24 8.65 40.18 10.67
CA GLY A 24 8.43 41.22 11.69
C GLY A 24 7.00 41.77 11.77
N GLY A 25 6.41 42.04 12.94
CA GLY A 25 6.91 41.96 14.31
C GLY A 25 5.87 42.57 15.29
N GLN A 26 6.10 42.30 16.59
CA GLN A 26 5.77 43.08 17.80
C GLN A 26 4.29 43.53 18.05
N LEU A 27 3.66 43.08 19.16
CA LEU A 27 3.72 43.54 20.58
C LEU A 27 2.91 44.81 20.91
N TRP A 28 1.94 44.68 21.83
CA TRP A 28 1.60 45.55 22.99
C TRP A 28 0.42 44.87 23.76
N ALA A 29 0.46 44.54 25.06
CA ALA A 29 0.53 45.31 26.32
C ALA A 29 -0.83 45.86 26.84
N ALA A 30 -1.38 45.14 27.83
CA ALA A 30 -2.17 45.53 29.03
C ALA A 30 -3.07 46.79 29.06
N ALA A 31 -4.29 46.62 29.60
CA ALA A 31 -4.89 47.52 30.62
C ALA A 31 -6.15 46.91 31.26
N ALA A 32 -6.33 47.15 32.56
CA ALA A 32 -7.39 46.65 33.43
C ALA A 32 -8.64 47.57 33.49
N GLY A 33 -9.77 47.02 33.93
CA GLY A 33 -10.98 47.74 34.37
C GLY A 33 -11.93 46.81 35.16
N PRO A 34 -12.56 47.23 36.28
CA PRO A 34 -13.18 46.32 37.25
C PRO A 34 -14.72 46.27 37.29
N SER A 35 -15.25 45.07 37.66
CA SER A 35 -16.52 44.73 38.36
C SER A 35 -17.88 45.01 37.69
N PRO A 36 -19.02 44.37 38.09
CA PRO A 36 -19.25 43.34 39.13
C PRO A 36 -20.06 42.12 38.63
N LEU A 37 -20.23 41.09 39.48
CA LEU A 37 -21.41 40.21 39.68
C LEU A 37 -20.99 38.78 40.05
N SER A 38 -21.44 38.35 41.22
CA SER A 38 -21.29 37.00 41.78
C SER A 38 -21.87 35.91 40.86
N PRO A 39 -21.30 34.70 40.80
CA PRO A 39 -22.07 33.52 40.45
C PRO A 39 -22.61 32.83 41.71
N PRO A 40 -23.93 32.55 41.78
CA PRO A 40 -24.44 31.44 42.56
C PRO A 40 -24.18 30.10 41.84
N GLN A 41 -24.18 29.07 42.67
CA GLN A 41 -24.17 27.62 42.43
C GLN A 41 -24.58 27.12 41.02
N GLY A 42 -23.70 26.25 40.49
CA GLY A 42 -24.03 24.94 39.92
C GLY A 42 -25.18 24.84 38.93
N GLU A 43 -24.90 25.00 37.65
CA GLU A 43 -25.70 24.42 36.57
C GLU A 43 -24.81 23.85 35.46
N GLN A 44 -24.78 22.52 35.43
CA GLN A 44 -24.73 21.63 34.27
C GLN A 44 -24.32 22.29 32.93
N SER A 45 -23.01 22.35 32.67
CA SER A 45 -22.52 22.40 31.28
C SER A 45 -22.55 20.98 30.74
N TRP A 46 -23.72 20.59 30.21
CA TRP A 46 -23.82 19.46 29.30
C TRP A 46 -22.95 19.78 28.10
N SER A 47 -21.76 19.20 28.08
CA SER A 47 -20.90 19.25 26.90
C SER A 47 -21.67 18.61 25.76
N VAL A 48 -21.66 19.27 24.60
CA VAL A 48 -22.23 18.83 23.31
C VAL A 48 -21.90 17.37 22.96
N LEU A 49 -20.88 16.80 23.61
CA LEU A 49 -20.53 15.39 23.60
C LEU A 49 -21.67 14.44 24.03
N GLU A 50 -22.54 14.84 24.94
CA GLU A 50 -23.61 13.98 25.49
C GLU A 50 -24.93 14.05 24.70
N GLN A 51 -25.05 15.02 23.78
CA GLN A 51 -26.22 15.17 22.91
C GLN A 51 -26.18 14.31 21.64
N LEU A 52 -25.12 13.52 21.45
CA LEU A 52 -24.96 12.61 20.33
C LEU A 52 -24.78 11.18 20.84
N ALA A 53 -25.76 10.70 21.62
CA ALA A 53 -25.92 9.31 22.07
C ALA A 53 -26.04 8.31 20.89
N LEU A 54 -24.96 8.16 20.15
CA LEU A 54 -24.61 7.09 19.24
C LEU A 54 -23.09 7.03 19.30
N ASP A 55 -22.57 6.35 20.32
CA ASP A 55 -21.16 6.00 20.38
C ASP A 55 -20.86 5.11 19.16
N PRO A 56 -20.26 5.64 18.07
CA PRO A 56 -19.83 4.79 16.99
C PRO A 56 -18.53 4.23 17.53
N SER A 57 -18.62 3.07 18.19
CA SER A 57 -17.51 2.32 18.76
C SER A 57 -16.24 2.62 17.96
N PRO A 58 -15.14 3.07 18.61
CA PRO A 58 -13.91 3.45 17.90
C PRO A 58 -13.39 2.33 16.98
N ASP A 59 -13.78 1.08 17.23
CA ASP A 59 -13.53 -0.08 16.36
C ASP A 59 -14.36 -0.08 15.05
N LEU A 60 -15.61 0.40 15.06
CA LEU A 60 -16.41 0.56 13.84
C LEU A 60 -15.89 1.72 12.98
N ALA A 61 -15.50 2.83 13.62
CA ALA A 61 -14.86 3.95 12.93
C ALA A 61 -13.50 3.54 12.34
N ALA A 62 -12.67 2.83 13.12
CA ALA A 62 -11.40 2.26 12.66
C ALA A 62 -11.59 1.24 11.52
N SER A 63 -12.61 0.37 11.61
CA SER A 63 -12.96 -0.56 10.53
C SER A 63 -13.38 0.16 9.25
N SER A 64 -14.13 1.26 9.35
CA SER A 64 -14.54 2.06 8.20
C SER A 64 -13.36 2.83 7.57
N VAL A 65 -12.43 3.33 8.38
CA VAL A 65 -11.20 4.01 7.91
C VAL A 65 -10.27 3.00 7.25
N GLN A 66 -10.11 1.82 7.84
CA GLN A 66 -9.31 0.72 7.28
C GLN A 66 -9.89 0.24 5.95
N GLN A 67 -11.21 0.07 5.85
CA GLN A 67 -11.87 -0.26 4.60
C GLN A 67 -11.63 0.80 3.52
N ARG A 68 -11.75 2.09 3.86
CA ARG A 68 -11.44 3.19 2.94
C ARG A 68 -9.98 3.19 2.47
N LEU A 69 -9.04 2.89 3.37
CA LEU A 69 -7.62 2.74 3.03
C LEU A 69 -7.40 1.56 2.08
N ASP A 70 -8.05 0.42 2.33
CA ASP A 70 -7.92 -0.76 1.48
C ASP A 70 -8.56 -0.57 0.10
N GLU A 71 -9.70 0.12 0.03
CA GLU A 71 -10.34 0.54 -1.23
C GLU A 71 -9.43 1.47 -2.04
N GLU A 72 -8.80 2.44 -1.38
CA GLU A 72 -7.82 3.37 -1.96
C GLU A 72 -6.59 2.63 -2.50
N LYS A 73 -6.03 1.70 -1.71
CA LYS A 73 -4.91 0.84 -2.11
C LYS A 73 -5.27 -0.01 -3.32
N GLU A 74 -6.44 -0.64 -3.33
CA GLU A 74 -6.86 -1.46 -4.47
C GLU A 74 -7.17 -0.61 -5.71
N ARG A 75 -7.63 0.64 -5.54
CA ARG A 75 -7.74 1.60 -6.66
C ARG A 75 -6.37 1.88 -7.28
N ILE A 76 -5.38 2.18 -6.45
CA ILE A 76 -4.01 2.44 -6.92
C ILE A 76 -3.42 1.20 -7.61
N ARG A 77 -3.60 0.00 -7.05
CA ARG A 77 -3.15 -1.26 -7.69
C ARG A 77 -3.82 -1.50 -9.05
N ARG A 78 -5.13 -1.21 -9.17
CA ARG A 78 -5.83 -1.26 -10.47
C ARG A 78 -5.24 -0.26 -11.46
N GLU A 79 -4.89 0.94 -11.01
CA GLU A 79 -4.32 1.96 -11.87
C GLU A 79 -2.89 1.61 -12.33
N ILE A 80 -2.06 1.03 -11.45
CA ILE A 80 -0.73 0.50 -11.80
C ILE A 80 -0.87 -0.56 -12.91
N ARG A 81 -1.80 -1.51 -12.76
CA ARG A 81 -2.03 -2.54 -13.80
C ARG A 81 -2.44 -1.93 -15.15
N LYS A 82 -3.29 -0.89 -15.13
CA LYS A 82 -3.68 -0.18 -16.36
C LYS A 82 -2.50 0.55 -16.99
N GLU A 83 -1.73 1.27 -16.19
CA GLU A 83 -0.58 2.06 -16.65
C GLU A 83 0.53 1.16 -17.20
N LEU A 84 0.76 -0.02 -16.60
CA LEU A 84 1.69 -1.02 -17.13
C LEU A 84 1.26 -1.53 -18.51
N LYS A 85 -0.03 -1.80 -18.72
CA LYS A 85 -0.55 -2.21 -20.04
C LYS A 85 -0.38 -1.10 -21.09
N ILE A 86 -0.61 0.15 -20.70
CA ILE A 86 -0.38 1.31 -21.58
C ILE A 86 1.11 1.40 -21.94
N LYS A 87 1.99 1.26 -20.95
CA LYS A 87 3.44 1.28 -21.15
C LYS A 87 3.89 0.15 -22.07
N GLU A 88 3.44 -1.07 -21.86
CA GLU A 88 3.74 -2.22 -22.74
C GLU A 88 3.27 -1.97 -24.18
N GLY A 89 2.05 -1.46 -24.35
CA GLY A 89 1.52 -1.08 -25.65
C GLY A 89 2.35 0.01 -26.33
N ALA A 90 2.76 1.04 -25.59
CA ALA A 90 3.62 2.11 -26.09
C ALA A 90 5.04 1.62 -26.43
N GLU A 91 5.59 0.67 -25.65
CA GLU A 91 6.89 0.05 -25.97
C GLU A 91 6.82 -0.78 -27.25
N ASN A 92 5.72 -1.50 -27.46
CA ASN A 92 5.49 -2.24 -28.69
C ASN A 92 5.35 -1.30 -29.90
N LEU A 93 4.59 -0.21 -29.75
CA LEU A 93 4.48 0.84 -30.77
C LEU A 93 5.84 1.47 -31.07
N ARG A 94 6.67 1.73 -30.05
CA ARG A 94 8.04 2.26 -30.23
C ARG A 94 8.89 1.34 -31.10
N ARG A 95 8.81 0.03 -30.87
CA ARG A 95 9.55 -0.98 -31.66
C ARG A 95 9.07 -1.06 -33.10
N ALA A 96 7.78 -0.87 -33.35
CA ALA A 96 7.18 -0.93 -34.68
C ALA A 96 7.29 0.39 -35.49
N THR A 97 7.57 1.52 -34.83
CA THR A 97 7.56 2.84 -35.46
C THR A 97 8.92 3.17 -36.08
N THR A 98 8.91 3.53 -37.36
CA THR A 98 10.11 3.97 -38.11
C THR A 98 10.13 5.48 -38.37
N ASP A 99 8.98 6.16 -38.33
CA ASP A 99 8.89 7.62 -38.50
C ASP A 99 9.38 8.36 -37.25
N ARG A 100 10.31 9.29 -37.45
CA ARG A 100 10.96 10.10 -36.42
C ARG A 100 9.98 10.98 -35.64
N ARG A 101 8.92 11.49 -36.27
CA ARG A 101 7.91 12.33 -35.58
C ARG A 101 7.02 11.51 -34.67
N ASN A 102 6.58 10.35 -35.13
CA ASN A 102 5.77 9.42 -34.34
C ASN A 102 6.59 8.82 -33.18
N LEU A 103 7.88 8.55 -33.41
CA LEU A 103 8.78 8.04 -32.37
C LEU A 103 8.89 9.01 -31.17
N ALA A 104 9.05 10.31 -31.42
CA ALA A 104 9.12 11.32 -30.36
C ALA A 104 7.82 11.40 -29.53
N SER A 105 6.66 11.25 -30.19
CA SER A 105 5.36 11.21 -29.50
C SER A 105 5.26 9.97 -28.60
N VAL A 106 5.63 8.79 -29.09
CA VAL A 106 5.63 7.54 -28.33
C VAL A 106 6.61 7.60 -27.14
N GLU A 107 7.79 8.19 -27.32
CA GLU A 107 8.75 8.41 -26.22
C GLU A 107 8.20 9.35 -25.14
N SER A 108 7.45 10.38 -25.53
CA SER A 108 6.77 11.26 -24.59
C SER A 108 5.74 10.50 -23.74
N VAL A 109 4.94 9.63 -24.38
CA VAL A 109 3.98 8.75 -23.70
C VAL A 109 4.70 7.82 -22.73
N LEU A 110 5.78 7.17 -23.16
CA LEU A 110 6.57 6.27 -22.29
C LEU A 110 7.13 6.98 -21.05
N ARG A 111 7.71 8.18 -21.23
CA ARG A 111 8.21 9.00 -20.12
C ARG A 111 7.06 9.44 -19.20
N GLY A 112 5.88 9.70 -19.76
CA GLY A 112 4.64 9.97 -19.03
C GLY A 112 4.23 8.79 -18.14
N SER A 113 4.09 7.60 -18.74
CA SER A 113 3.72 6.37 -18.04
C SER A 113 4.72 5.98 -16.95
N ASP A 114 6.02 6.15 -17.20
CA ASP A 114 7.06 5.91 -16.20
C ASP A 114 6.96 6.85 -15.00
N ARG A 115 6.67 8.13 -15.22
CA ARG A 115 6.44 9.09 -14.13
C ARG A 115 5.20 8.72 -13.33
N LYS A 116 4.12 8.36 -14.01
CA LYS A 116 2.85 8.00 -13.37
C LYS A 116 2.99 6.70 -12.55
N LEU A 117 3.69 5.70 -13.06
CA LEU A 117 4.00 4.48 -12.30
C LEU A 117 4.79 4.79 -11.02
N ARG A 118 5.84 5.63 -11.09
CA ARG A 118 6.59 6.04 -9.90
C ARG A 118 5.69 6.73 -8.86
N GLN A 119 4.82 7.63 -9.30
CA GLN A 119 3.87 8.32 -8.41
C GLN A 119 2.88 7.35 -7.75
N LEU A 120 2.30 6.43 -8.53
CA LEU A 120 1.37 5.43 -8.02
C LEU A 120 2.04 4.48 -7.02
N HIS A 121 3.27 4.02 -7.31
CA HIS A 121 4.05 3.20 -6.39
C HIS A 121 4.40 3.94 -5.10
N SER A 122 4.83 5.21 -5.19
CA SER A 122 5.10 6.03 -4.00
C SER A 122 3.85 6.26 -3.16
N ARG A 123 2.70 6.57 -3.77
CA ARG A 123 1.42 6.72 -3.06
C ARG A 123 1.01 5.41 -2.37
N LEU A 124 1.17 4.27 -3.04
CA LEU A 124 0.88 2.96 -2.45
C LEU A 124 1.79 2.69 -1.24
N GLN A 125 3.09 2.95 -1.37
CA GLN A 125 4.05 2.82 -0.27
C GLN A 125 3.71 3.75 0.92
N HIS A 126 3.28 4.98 0.67
CA HIS A 126 2.85 5.89 1.73
C HIS A 126 1.61 5.37 2.47
N LEU A 127 0.64 4.80 1.75
CA LEU A 127 -0.55 4.17 2.36
C LEU A 127 -0.22 2.88 3.12
N ASP A 128 0.83 2.16 2.72
CA ASP A 128 1.33 1.00 3.46
C ASP A 128 2.13 1.42 4.71
N ALA A 129 2.88 2.52 4.65
CA ALA A 129 3.63 3.07 5.77
C ALA A 129 2.75 3.64 6.89
N HIS A 130 1.56 4.17 6.56
CA HIS A 130 0.63 4.73 7.56
C HIS A 130 0.03 3.67 8.51
N ILE A 131 0.23 2.37 8.21
CA ILE A 131 -0.14 1.25 9.09
C ILE A 131 0.99 0.91 10.09
N MET A 132 2.23 1.36 9.84
CA MET A 132 3.42 0.93 10.59
C MET A 132 3.97 1.99 11.60
N VAL A 133 3.32 3.15 11.74
CA VAL A 133 3.77 4.26 12.63
C VAL A 133 2.63 4.78 13.51
N LYS A 134 2.12 3.93 14.40
CA LYS A 134 1.41 4.42 15.60
C LYS A 134 1.77 3.58 16.82
N GLU A 135 2.97 3.85 17.32
CA GLU A 135 3.41 3.85 18.73
C GLU A 135 4.87 4.32 18.67
N PRO A 136 5.21 5.49 19.26
CA PRO A 136 5.58 5.50 20.69
C PRO A 136 5.24 6.79 21.49
N GLU A 137 4.88 6.55 22.77
CA GLU A 137 5.37 7.16 24.03
C GLU A 137 5.29 8.68 24.37
N GLU A 138 4.61 8.99 25.49
CA GLU A 138 5.10 9.70 26.70
C GLU A 138 3.90 9.83 27.69
N SER A 139 3.91 9.59 29.01
CA SER A 139 4.94 9.49 30.05
C SER A 139 4.36 8.81 31.31
N GLY A 140 5.19 8.15 32.12
CA GLY A 140 5.01 8.07 33.59
C GLY A 140 4.77 6.68 34.21
N ASP A 141 5.86 6.10 34.72
CA ASP A 141 6.00 5.14 35.83
C ASP A 141 5.20 3.81 35.87
N ALA A 142 5.93 2.74 36.20
CA ALA A 142 5.53 1.32 36.11
C ALA A 142 4.47 0.86 37.15
N PRO A 143 4.03 -0.42 37.22
CA PRO A 143 4.13 -1.55 36.27
C PRO A 143 2.77 -2.25 36.04
N GLN A 144 2.27 -2.37 34.80
CA GLN A 144 1.32 -3.43 34.44
C GLN A 144 1.18 -3.55 32.91
N SER A 145 1.55 -4.71 32.37
CA SER A 145 1.63 -5.01 30.94
C SER A 145 0.29 -4.88 30.19
N PRO A 146 0.14 -3.91 29.26
CA PRO A 146 -1.02 -3.82 28.36
C PRO A 146 -0.78 -4.55 27.01
N ASN A 147 0.32 -5.30 26.89
CA ASN A 147 0.82 -5.79 25.59
C ASN A 147 0.23 -7.14 25.13
N SER A 148 -0.70 -7.75 25.88
CA SER A 148 -1.28 -9.06 25.53
C SER A 148 -2.36 -8.98 24.46
N LEU A 149 -3.18 -7.91 24.46
CA LEU A 149 -4.31 -7.76 23.54
C LEU A 149 -3.85 -7.43 22.12
N SER A 150 -2.88 -6.51 21.96
CA SER A 150 -2.26 -6.18 20.67
C SER A 150 -1.55 -7.39 20.05
N ARG A 151 -0.84 -8.16 20.88
CA ARG A 151 -0.12 -9.36 20.45
C ARG A 151 -1.07 -10.51 20.07
N SER A 152 -2.18 -10.69 20.80
CA SER A 152 -3.21 -11.68 20.45
C SER A 152 -3.94 -11.31 19.15
N ALA A 153 -4.26 -10.04 18.93
CA ALA A 153 -4.85 -9.57 17.66
C ALA A 153 -3.91 -9.83 16.46
N ALA A 154 -2.62 -9.53 16.61
CA ALA A 154 -1.61 -9.83 15.59
C ALA A 154 -1.47 -11.35 15.34
N ASN A 155 -1.56 -12.17 16.39
CA ASN A 155 -1.49 -13.62 16.28
C ASN A 155 -2.73 -14.21 15.56
N LYS A 156 -3.93 -13.68 15.86
CA LYS A 156 -5.18 -14.04 15.15
C LYS A 156 -5.11 -13.69 13.67
N HIS A 157 -4.61 -12.51 13.31
CA HIS A 157 -4.42 -12.13 11.91
C HIS A 157 -3.42 -13.05 11.19
N ARG A 158 -2.32 -13.41 11.86
CA ARG A 158 -1.35 -14.37 11.34
C ARG A 158 -1.95 -15.78 11.15
N LEU A 159 -2.74 -16.27 12.10
CA LEU A 159 -3.44 -17.55 12.00
C LEU A 159 -4.39 -17.57 10.80
N ALA A 160 -5.24 -16.55 10.66
CA ALA A 160 -6.16 -16.43 9.52
C ALA A 160 -5.40 -16.40 8.17
N GLY A 161 -4.25 -15.71 8.11
CA GLY A 161 -3.39 -15.70 6.93
C GLY A 161 -2.83 -17.10 6.59
N LEU A 162 -2.37 -17.84 7.59
CA LEU A 162 -1.85 -19.20 7.43
C LEU A 162 -2.94 -20.19 7.02
N GLU A 163 -4.15 -20.07 7.55
CA GLU A 163 -5.31 -20.89 7.16
C GLU A 163 -5.70 -20.66 5.69
N LYS A 164 -5.69 -19.40 5.26
CA LYS A 164 -5.92 -19.05 3.85
C LYS A 164 -4.85 -19.67 2.95
N GLN A 165 -3.56 -19.58 3.32
CA GLN A 165 -2.47 -20.21 2.58
C GLN A 165 -2.60 -21.73 2.54
N LEU A 166 -2.99 -22.35 3.65
CA LEU A 166 -3.23 -23.79 3.74
C LEU A 166 -4.32 -24.22 2.74
N ASN A 167 -5.43 -23.48 2.67
CA ASN A 167 -6.52 -23.78 1.74
C ASN A 167 -6.09 -23.65 0.27
N ILE A 168 -5.25 -22.66 -0.05
CA ILE A 168 -4.66 -22.51 -1.40
C ILE A 168 -3.81 -23.74 -1.74
N GLU A 169 -2.87 -24.12 -0.87
CA GLU A 169 -1.97 -25.24 -1.13
C GLU A 169 -2.73 -26.59 -1.17
N LEU A 170 -3.82 -26.74 -0.42
CA LEU A 170 -4.72 -27.89 -0.55
C LEU A 170 -5.40 -27.96 -1.93
N LYS A 171 -5.85 -26.82 -2.47
CA LYS A 171 -6.40 -26.77 -3.84
C LYS A 171 -5.33 -27.06 -4.90
N VAL A 172 -4.11 -26.57 -4.71
CA VAL A 172 -2.97 -26.90 -5.60
C VAL A 172 -2.66 -28.40 -5.55
N LYS A 173 -2.62 -28.99 -4.34
CA LYS A 173 -2.42 -30.43 -4.15
C LYS A 173 -3.48 -31.25 -4.89
N GLN A 174 -4.76 -30.89 -4.73
CA GLN A 174 -5.87 -31.56 -5.42
C GLN A 174 -5.79 -31.39 -6.94
N GLY A 175 -5.47 -30.17 -7.42
CA GLY A 175 -5.29 -29.89 -8.84
C GLY A 175 -4.17 -30.74 -9.44
N ALA A 176 -3.05 -30.87 -8.74
CA ALA A 176 -1.95 -31.72 -9.16
C ALA A 176 -2.32 -33.22 -9.19
N GLU A 177 -3.07 -33.70 -8.19
CA GLU A 177 -3.59 -35.09 -8.16
C GLU A 177 -4.51 -35.36 -9.35
N ASN A 178 -5.44 -34.44 -9.67
CA ASN A 178 -6.32 -34.55 -10.84
C ASN A 178 -5.51 -34.58 -12.14
N MET A 179 -4.50 -33.72 -12.27
CA MET A 179 -3.61 -33.69 -13.44
C MET A 179 -2.84 -35.01 -13.59
N ILE A 180 -2.29 -35.55 -12.50
CA ILE A 180 -1.62 -36.87 -12.53
C ILE A 180 -2.59 -37.95 -13.01
N GLN A 181 -3.83 -37.97 -12.52
CA GLN A 181 -4.83 -38.93 -12.94
C GLN A 181 -5.15 -38.83 -14.44
N MET A 182 -5.23 -37.61 -14.99
CA MET A 182 -5.46 -37.38 -16.41
C MET A 182 -4.31 -37.88 -17.29
N TYR A 183 -3.06 -37.73 -16.84
CA TYR A 183 -1.88 -38.10 -17.63
C TYR A 183 -1.28 -39.46 -17.28
N ALA A 184 -1.82 -40.17 -16.28
CA ALA A 184 -1.33 -41.48 -15.84
C ALA A 184 -1.33 -42.54 -16.96
N ASN A 185 -2.29 -42.44 -17.90
CA ASN A 185 -2.45 -43.36 -19.03
C ASN A 185 -2.05 -42.73 -20.38
N GLY A 186 -1.40 -41.55 -20.36
CA GLY A 186 -1.11 -40.73 -21.54
C GLY A 186 0.05 -41.21 -22.42
N SER A 187 0.17 -40.61 -23.60
CA SER A 187 1.23 -40.89 -24.58
C SER A 187 2.60 -40.41 -24.07
N THR A 188 3.70 -40.77 -24.74
CA THR A 188 5.06 -40.28 -24.43
C THR A 188 5.16 -38.75 -24.44
N LYS A 189 4.28 -38.06 -25.19
CA LYS A 189 4.16 -36.59 -25.21
C LYS A 189 3.68 -36.00 -23.87
N ASP A 190 2.87 -36.74 -23.11
CA ASP A 190 2.29 -36.30 -21.85
C ASP A 190 3.22 -36.53 -20.66
N ARG A 191 4.32 -37.28 -20.87
CA ARG A 191 5.29 -37.63 -19.82
C ARG A 191 5.89 -36.40 -19.12
N LYS A 192 6.15 -35.33 -19.87
CA LYS A 192 6.65 -34.06 -19.28
C LYS A 192 5.60 -33.40 -18.40
N LEU A 193 4.33 -33.41 -18.82
CA LEU A 193 3.22 -32.83 -18.05
C LEU A 193 2.97 -33.63 -16.77
N LEU A 194 3.02 -34.96 -16.87
CA LEU A 194 2.93 -35.86 -15.73
C LEU A 194 4.04 -35.58 -14.71
N GLN A 195 5.30 -35.43 -15.16
CA GLN A 195 6.42 -35.10 -14.28
C GLN A 195 6.23 -33.74 -13.58
N THR A 196 5.78 -32.71 -14.31
CA THR A 196 5.47 -31.40 -13.71
C THR A 196 4.36 -31.51 -12.66
N ALA A 197 3.30 -32.26 -12.93
CA ALA A 197 2.20 -32.46 -11.98
C ALA A 197 2.67 -33.22 -10.72
N GLN A 198 3.54 -34.23 -10.88
CA GLN A 198 4.18 -34.94 -9.76
C GLN A 198 5.05 -34.01 -8.91
N GLN A 199 5.83 -33.13 -9.53
CA GLN A 199 6.63 -32.14 -8.81
C GLN A 199 5.74 -31.17 -8.03
N MET A 200 4.69 -30.62 -8.67
CA MET A 200 3.73 -29.74 -8.01
C MET A 200 3.03 -30.43 -6.82
N LEU A 201 2.72 -31.72 -6.95
CA LEU A 201 2.14 -32.50 -5.86
C LEU A 201 3.12 -32.61 -4.68
N GLN A 202 4.39 -32.88 -4.94
CA GLN A 202 5.42 -32.98 -3.90
C GLN A 202 5.67 -31.63 -3.20
N ASP A 203 5.75 -30.56 -3.99
CA ASP A 203 5.97 -29.21 -3.47
C ASP A 203 4.79 -28.75 -2.61
N SER A 204 3.55 -28.92 -3.09
CA SER A 204 2.35 -28.55 -2.33
C SER A 204 2.21 -29.36 -1.03
N LYS A 205 2.50 -30.67 -1.03
CA LYS A 205 2.55 -31.50 0.19
C LYS A 205 3.55 -30.97 1.21
N THR A 206 4.75 -30.60 0.75
CA THR A 206 5.79 -30.04 1.62
C THR A 206 5.36 -28.71 2.24
N LYS A 207 4.80 -27.81 1.43
CA LYS A 207 4.27 -26.53 1.90
C LYS A 207 3.12 -26.69 2.89
N ILE A 208 2.18 -27.59 2.64
CA ILE A 208 1.09 -27.92 3.57
C ILE A 208 1.64 -28.29 4.94
N ASN A 209 2.67 -29.14 4.99
CA ASN A 209 3.29 -29.56 6.26
C ASN A 209 3.93 -28.39 7.00
N ILE A 210 4.66 -27.52 6.28
CA ILE A 210 5.28 -26.31 6.85
C ILE A 210 4.19 -25.38 7.41
N ILE A 211 3.14 -25.10 6.65
CA ILE A 211 2.05 -24.21 7.06
C ILE A 211 1.32 -24.78 8.27
N ARG A 212 0.99 -26.08 8.28
CA ARG A 212 0.38 -26.75 9.45
C ARG A 212 1.26 -26.65 10.70
N MET A 213 2.57 -26.78 10.56
CA MET A 213 3.51 -26.59 11.67
C MET A 213 3.50 -25.15 12.17
N GLN A 214 3.47 -24.16 11.26
CA GLN A 214 3.39 -22.75 11.63
C GLN A 214 2.08 -22.39 12.33
N ILE A 215 0.95 -22.96 11.90
CA ILE A 215 -0.36 -22.80 12.57
C ILE A 215 -0.28 -23.34 13.99
N ARG A 216 0.22 -24.57 14.20
CA ARG A 216 0.37 -25.12 15.55
C ARG A 216 1.24 -24.25 16.45
N ARG A 217 2.36 -23.73 15.93
CA ARG A 217 3.24 -22.82 16.68
C ARG A 217 2.57 -21.49 17.04
N ALA A 218 1.83 -20.90 16.10
CA ALA A 218 1.09 -19.66 16.32
C ALA A 218 -0.06 -19.86 17.33
N ALA A 219 -0.78 -20.98 17.25
CA ALA A 219 -1.84 -21.32 18.20
C ALA A 219 -1.29 -21.58 19.63
N GLN A 220 -0.15 -22.25 19.76
CA GLN A 220 0.49 -22.44 21.08
C GLN A 220 0.99 -21.11 21.69
N ALA A 221 1.43 -20.17 20.86
CA ALA A 221 1.83 -18.84 21.31
C ALA A 221 0.65 -17.98 21.82
N ASP A 222 -0.60 -18.37 21.50
CA ASP A 222 -1.82 -17.73 22.02
C ASP A 222 -2.30 -18.35 23.35
N VAL A 223 -1.88 -19.58 23.67
CA VAL A 223 -2.26 -20.32 24.89
C VAL A 223 -1.25 -20.15 26.03
N LEU A 224 -0.01 -19.75 25.71
CA LEU A 224 1.07 -19.48 26.69
C LEU A 224 1.15 -18.00 27.12
N LEU A 225 0.12 -17.21 26.82
CA LEU A 225 -0.07 -15.81 27.24
C LEU A 225 -1.41 -15.69 27.98
#